data_AF-A0A967H344-F1
#
_entry.id   AF-A0A967H344-F1
#
_cell.length_a   1.000
_cell.length_b   1.000
_cell.length_c   1.000
_cell.angle_alpha   90.00
_cell.angle_beta   90.00
_cell.angle_gamma   90.00
#
_symmetry.space_group_name_H-M   'P 1'
#
loop_
_entity.id
_entity.type
_entity.pdbx_description
1 polymer ?
#
loop_
_entity_poly.entity_id
_entity_poly.type
_entity_poly.pdbx_seq_one_letter_code
_entity_poly.pdbx_strand_id
1 'polypeptide(L)' 'VVGDSVLQSLGEIITQSLRENDLAFRYGGEEFAVILPGTDEKGAQFVAERIRSSVEEKVFEPGTLDLKLTI' A
#
# COMPACT_ATOMS: atom_id res chain seq x y z
N VAL A 1 18.34 -0.36 3.55
CA VAL A 1 18.21 0.93 2.84
C VAL A 1 17.26 0.84 1.64
N VAL A 2 17.52 0.01 0.61
CA VAL A 2 16.58 -0.15 -0.53
C VAL A 2 15.21 -0.70 -0.10
N GLY A 3 15.20 -1.82 0.64
CA GLY A 3 13.96 -2.41 1.16
C GLY A 3 13.17 -1.45 2.07
N ASP A 4 13.86 -0.70 2.93
CA ASP A 4 13.21 0.27 3.82
C ASP A 4 12.53 1.40 3.03
N SER A 5 13.18 1.89 1.97
CA SER A 5 12.61 2.91 1.08
C SER A 5 11.37 2.39 0.35
N VAL A 6 11.42 1.14 -0.12
CA VAL A 6 10.26 0.49 -0.75
C VAL A 6 9.10 0.36 0.24
N LEU A 7 9.38 -0.11 1.47
CA LEU A 7 8.36 -0.28 2.51
C LEU A 7 7.76 1.06 2.96
N GLN A 8 8.56 2.13 2.99
CA GLN A 8 8.08 3.47 3.27
C GLN A 8 7.12 3.96 2.17
N SER A 9 7.53 3.86 0.90
CA SER A 9 6.67 4.23 -0.23
C SER A 9 5.40 3.38 -0.31
N LEU A 10 5.47 2.09 0.04
CA LEU A 10 4.29 1.23 0.11
C LEU A 10 3.32 1.71 1.20
N GLY A 11 3.82 2.06 2.38
CA GLY A 11 2.99 2.65 3.45
C GLY A 11 2.31 3.95 3.03
N GLU A 12 3.01 4.81 2.29
CA GLU A 12 2.44 6.04 1.73
C GLU A 12 1.33 5.77 0.72
N ILE A 13 1.55 4.83 -0.22
CA ILE A 13 0.54 4.44 -1.22
C ILE A 13 -0.70 3.88 -0.55
N ILE A 14 -0.53 3.00 0.44
CA ILE A 14 -1.64 2.46 1.22
C ILE A 14 -2.41 3.61 1.86
N THR A 15 -1.74 4.50 2.60
CA THR A 15 -2.40 5.59 3.34
C THR A 15 -3.12 6.57 2.40
N GLN A 16 -2.56 6.89 1.24
CA GLN A 16 -3.20 7.73 0.22
C GLN A 16 -4.41 7.06 -0.44
N SER A 17 -4.45 5.72 -0.42
CA SER A 17 -5.54 4.91 -0.92
C SER A 17 -6.64 4.68 0.12
N LEU A 18 -6.65 5.39 1.25
CA LEU A 18 -7.61 5.21 2.35
C LEU A 18 -8.40 6.49 2.65
N ARG A 19 -9.57 6.33 3.27
CA ARG A 19 -10.36 7.44 3.82
C ARG A 19 -9.81 7.80 5.20
N GLU A 20 -10.19 8.97 5.72
CA GLU A 20 -9.74 9.46 7.03
C GLU A 20 -10.05 8.51 8.20
N ASN A 21 -11.17 7.79 8.15
CA ASN A 21 -11.59 6.84 9.20
C ASN A 21 -11.05 5.41 9.00
N ASP A 22 -10.39 5.14 7.88
CA ASP A 22 -9.77 3.85 7.62
C ASP A 22 -8.40 3.81 8.31
N LEU A 23 -7.95 2.61 8.68
CA LEU A 23 -6.70 2.45 9.43
C LEU A 23 -5.73 1.56 8.65
N ALA A 24 -4.48 1.98 8.56
CA ALA A 24 -3.37 1.19 8.01
C ALA A 24 -2.35 0.87 9.10
N PHE A 25 -1.88 -0.38 9.11
CA PHE A 25 -0.87 -0.87 10.05
C PHE A 25 0.19 -1.67 9.32
N ARG A 26 1.44 -1.55 9.74
CA ARG A 26 2.49 -2.50 9.41
C ARG A 26 2.50 -3.59 10.48
N TYR A 27 2.02 -4.78 10.12
CA TYR A 27 1.84 -5.90 11.05
C TYR A 27 3.17 -6.65 11.30
N GLY A 28 4.00 -6.76 10.26
CA GLY A 28 5.28 -7.46 10.30
C GLY A 28 6.38 -6.72 9.54
N GLY A 29 7.48 -7.43 9.23
CA GLY A 29 8.59 -6.86 8.47
C GLY A 29 8.16 -6.32 7.11
N GLU A 30 7.34 -7.05 6.38
CA GLU A 30 6.91 -6.71 5.01
C GLU A 30 5.39 -6.81 4.84
N GLU A 31 4.65 -6.94 5.94
CA GLU A 31 3.22 -7.19 5.95
C GLU A 31 2.45 -5.94 6.40
N PHE A 32 1.40 -5.60 5.65
CA PHE A 32 0.50 -4.49 5.95
C PHE A 32 -0.93 -5.00 6.13
N ALA A 33 -1.66 -4.40 7.07
CA ALA A 33 -3.06 -4.67 7.34
C ALA A 33 -3.86 -3.37 7.27
N VAL A 34 -5.05 -3.45 6.67
CA VAL A 34 -5.98 -2.33 6.56
C VAL A 34 -7.30 -2.70 7.22
N ILE A 35 -7.82 -1.80 8.05
CA ILE A 35 -9.15 -1.92 8.67
C ILE A 35 -10.05 -0.85 8.05
N LEU A 36 -11.22 -1.27 7.56
CA LEU A 36 -12.18 -0.41 6.85
C LEU A 36 -13.53 -0.35 7.59
N PRO A 37 -13.67 0.48 8.64
CA PRO A 37 -14.92 0.58 9.39
C PRO A 37 -16.10 0.96 8.51
N GLY A 38 -17.23 0.26 8.67
CA GLY A 38 -18.45 0.54 7.90
C GLY A 38 -18.34 0.24 6.39
N THR A 39 -17.33 -0.53 5.98
CA THR A 39 -17.14 -0.96 4.59
C THR A 39 -17.57 -2.42 4.45
N ASP A 40 -18.39 -2.70 3.44
CA ASP A 40 -18.81 -4.07 3.11
C ASP A 40 -17.76 -4.77 2.24
N GLU A 41 -18.00 -6.04 1.90
CA GLU A 41 -17.07 -6.85 1.11
C GLU A 41 -16.73 -6.21 -0.24
N LYS A 42 -17.72 -5.65 -0.94
CA LYS A 42 -17.52 -5.00 -2.25
C LYS A 42 -16.68 -3.74 -2.13
N GLY A 43 -16.96 -2.91 -1.13
CA GLY A 43 -16.15 -1.73 -0.84
C GLY A 43 -14.72 -2.10 -0.45
N ALA A 44 -14.53 -3.18 0.32
CA ALA A 44 -13.22 -3.66 0.70
C ALA A 44 -12.42 -4.17 -0.50
N GLN A 45 -13.06 -4.93 -1.41
CA GLN A 45 -12.44 -5.35 -2.67
C GLN A 45 -12.03 -4.14 -3.53
N PHE A 46 -12.86 -3.10 -3.60
CA PHE A 46 -12.53 -1.88 -4.34
C PHE A 46 -11.30 -1.16 -3.76
N VAL A 47 -11.21 -1.06 -2.43
CA VAL A 47 -10.04 -0.46 -1.76
C VAL A 47 -8.78 -1.30 -1.99
N ALA A 48 -8.90 -2.64 -1.89
CA ALA A 48 -7.79 -3.55 -2.15
C ALA A 48 -7.27 -3.42 -3.59
N GLU A 49 -8.17 -3.39 -4.58
CA GLU A 49 -7.78 -3.23 -5.99
C GLU A 49 -7.15 -1.87 -6.26
N ARG A 50 -7.67 -0.80 -5.66
CA ARG A 50 -7.07 0.53 -5.75
C ARG A 50 -5.64 0.55 -5.21
N ILE A 51 -5.40 -0.09 -4.05
CA ILE A 51 -4.05 -0.20 -3.49
C ILE A 51 -3.15 -0.99 -4.45
N ARG A 52 -3.62 -2.14 -4.92
CA ARG A 52 -2.91 -3.04 -5.83
C ARG A 52 -2.48 -2.31 -7.11
N SER A 53 -3.41 -1.63 -7.78
CA SER A 53 -3.15 -0.90 -9.02
C SER A 53 -2.19 0.27 -8.80
N SER A 54 -2.33 0.98 -7.68
CA SER A 54 -1.42 2.11 -7.34
C SER A 54 0.01 1.64 -7.10
N VAL A 55 0.19 0.45 -6.51
CA VAL A 55 1.52 -0.16 -6.33
C VAL A 55 2.12 -0.60 -7.66
N GLU A 56 1.31 -1.22 -8.54
CA GLU A 56 1.74 -1.67 -9.87
C GLU A 56 2.15 -0.51 -10.78
N GLU A 57 1.45 0.62 -10.70
CA GLU A 57 1.75 1.83 -11.47
C GLU A 57 2.98 2.59 -10.94
N LYS A 58 3.32 2.41 -9.66
CA LYS A 58 4.47 3.08 -9.05
C LYS A 58 5.78 2.48 -9.55
N VAL A 59 6.63 3.35 -10.10
CA VAL A 59 8.07 3.08 -10.23
C VAL A 59 8.73 3.52 -8.92
N PHE A 60 9.40 2.59 -8.27
CA PHE A 60 10.17 2.84 -7.05
C PHE A 60 11.61 3.14 -7.47
N GLU A 61 12.13 4.27 -7.01
CA GLU A 61 13.49 4.73 -7.31
C GLU A 61 14.37 4.76 -6.04
N PRO A 62 14.61 3.62 -5.36
CA PRO A 62 15.47 3.58 -4.18
C PRO A 62 16.96 3.65 -4.60
N GLY A 63 17.40 4.82 -5.08
CA GLY A 63 18.78 5.07 -5.48
C GLY A 63 19.04 4.88 -6.98
N THR A 64 19.83 3.87 -7.35
CA THR A 64 20.36 3.71 -8.73
C THR A 64 19.62 2.68 -9.58
N LEU A 65 18.51 2.10 -9.10
CA LEU A 65 17.77 1.06 -9.81
C LEU A 65 16.27 1.32 -9.73
N ASP A 66 15.60 1.31 -10.88
CA ASP A 66 14.15 1.40 -10.98
C ASP A 66 13.53 0.03 -10.70
N LEU A 67 12.60 -0.02 -9.76
CA LEU A 67 11.90 -1.24 -9.36
C LEU A 67 10.39 -1.08 -9.60
N LYS A 68 9.79 -2.12 -10.17
CA LYS A 68 8.33 -2.29 -10.22
C LYS A 68 7.92 -3.39 -9.25
N LEU A 69 6.85 -3.14 -8.51
CA LEU A 69 6.33 -4.07 -7.52
C LEU A 69 4.90 -4.49 -7.89
N THR A 70 4.53 -5.68 -7.42
CA THR A 70 3.17 -6.22 -7.50
C THR A 70 2.84 -6.87 -6.17
N ILE A 71 1.59 -6.78 -5.75
CA ILE A 71 1.08 -7.29 -4.46
C ILE A 71 -0.29 -7.94 -4.65
#